data_AF-A0A1I5PA37-F1
#
_entry.id   AF-A0A1I5PA37-F1
#
_cell.length_a   1.000
_cell.length_b   1.000
_cell.length_c   1.000
_cell.angle_alpha   90.00
_cell.angle_beta   90.00
_cell.angle_gamma   90.00
#
_symmetry.space_group_name_H-M   'P 1'
#
loop_
_entity.id
_entity.type
_entity.pdbx_description
1 polymer ?
#
loop_
_entity_poly.entity_id
_entity_poly.type
_entity_poly.pdbx_seq_one_letter_code
_entity_poly.pdbx_strand_id
1 'polypeptide(L)'
;MRSKMLSERQQRVLVSMKLLATFWQRRLPAEATSRDEIEQLLSLEAAGLVRATFDRPLRERTGEFYIPRAIVLEVTAEGLSALTRAQRQQPGILGEMPSRRPARSSRGRKAGAGAEPIPGHSVVK
;
A
#
# COMPACT_ATOMS: atom_id res chain seq x y z
N MET A 1 -15.31 -0.73 29.79
CA MET A 1 -15.23 -0.46 28.34
C MET A 1 -15.59 -1.76 27.61
N ARG A 2 -16.66 -1.79 26.82
CA ARG A 2 -17.08 -3.01 26.09
C ARG A 2 -16.19 -3.18 24.86
N SER A 3 -15.29 -4.16 24.88
CA SER A 3 -14.63 -4.65 23.67
C SER A 3 -15.69 -5.24 22.76
N LYS A 4 -16.09 -4.52 21.70
CA LYS A 4 -16.95 -5.09 20.65
C LYS A 4 -16.17 -6.24 20.02
N MET A 5 -16.58 -7.47 20.30
CA MET A 5 -16.10 -8.64 19.56
C MET A 5 -16.40 -8.41 18.08
N LEU A 6 -15.36 -8.48 17.25
CA LEU A 6 -15.49 -8.36 15.80
C LEU A 6 -16.21 -9.60 15.29
N SER A 7 -17.11 -9.43 14.31
CA SER A 7 -17.69 -10.59 13.63
C SER A 7 -16.62 -11.32 12.82
N GLU A 8 -16.83 -12.62 12.55
CA GLU A 8 -15.89 -13.41 11.72
C GLU A 8 -15.62 -12.75 10.37
N ARG A 9 -16.66 -12.17 9.76
CA ARG A 9 -16.53 -11.41 8.51
C ARG A 9 -15.61 -10.20 8.67
N GLN A 10 -15.78 -9.43 9.75
CA GLN A 10 -14.91 -8.27 10.04
C GLN A 10 -13.47 -8.73 10.29
N GLN A 11 -13.30 -9.85 10.98
CA GLN A 11 -11.97 -10.42 11.21
C GLN A 11 -11.30 -10.82 9.90
N ARG A 12 -12.00 -11.52 9.00
CA ARG A 12 -11.46 -11.91 7.67
C ARG A 12 -11.06 -10.69 6.83
N VAL A 13 -11.90 -9.65 6.82
CA VAL A 13 -11.58 -8.39 6.13
C VAL A 13 -10.33 -7.74 6.72
N LEU A 14 -10.21 -7.70 8.05
CA LEU A 14 -9.03 -7.15 8.72
C LEU A 14 -7.76 -7.91 8.38
N VAL A 15 -7.80 -9.24 8.38
CA VAL A 15 -6.65 -10.07 8.02
C VAL A 15 -6.22 -9.78 6.57
N SER A 16 -7.18 -9.71 5.64
CA SER A 16 -6.90 -9.40 4.23
C SER A 16 -6.30 -7.99 4.05
N MET A 17 -6.81 -6.99 4.79
CA MET A 17 -6.27 -5.63 4.75
C MET A 17 -4.87 -5.53 5.37
N LYS A 18 -4.58 -6.31 6.41
CA LYS A 18 -3.23 -6.39 6.97
C LYS A 18 -2.25 -6.98 5.97
N LEU A 19 -2.63 -8.06 5.30
CA LEU A 19 -1.80 -8.67 4.25
C LEU A 19 -1.51 -7.67 3.11
N LEU A 20 -2.55 -6.96 2.66
CA LEU A 20 -2.42 -5.90 1.65
C LEU A 20 -1.45 -4.79 2.11
N ALA A 21 -1.54 -4.36 3.37
CA ALA A 21 -0.62 -3.38 3.94
C ALA A 21 0.83 -3.90 4.00
N THR A 22 1.03 -5.18 4.31
CA THR A 22 2.34 -5.82 4.31
C THR A 22 2.98 -5.79 2.91
N PHE A 23 2.24 -6.14 1.85
CA PHE A 23 2.76 -6.09 0.49
C PHE A 23 3.03 -4.66 0.00
N TRP A 24 2.25 -3.68 0.43
CA TRP A 24 2.53 -2.28 0.14
C TRP A 24 3.87 -1.80 0.74
N GLN A 25 4.22 -2.30 1.92
CA GLN A 25 5.45 -1.93 2.62
C GLN A 25 6.69 -2.66 2.09
N ARG A 26 6.52 -3.87 1.53
CA ARG A 26 7.59 -4.67 0.95
C ARG A 26 8.13 -4.05 -0.35
N ARG A 27 9.31 -4.49 -0.78
CA ARG A 27 9.77 -4.27 -2.15
C ARG A 27 9.09 -5.30 -3.04
N LEU A 28 8.48 -4.83 -4.13
CA LEU A 28 7.84 -5.67 -5.12
C LEU A 28 8.76 -5.83 -6.34
N PRO A 29 8.72 -6.97 -7.06
CA PRO A 29 7.84 -8.12 -6.82
C PRO A 29 8.18 -8.88 -5.53
N ALA A 30 7.16 -9.46 -4.87
CA ALA A 30 7.33 -10.22 -3.63
C ALA A 30 6.63 -11.58 -3.70
N GLU A 31 7.29 -12.59 -3.15
CA GLU A 31 6.81 -13.97 -3.13
C GLU A 31 5.98 -14.26 -1.87
N ALA A 32 4.93 -15.07 -2.05
CA ALA A 32 4.13 -15.67 -1.00
C ALA A 32 4.05 -17.19 -1.22
N THR A 33 4.37 -17.96 -0.18
CA THR A 33 4.36 -19.44 -0.21
C THR A 33 3.45 -20.04 0.86
N SER A 34 2.90 -19.22 1.75
CA SER A 34 1.93 -19.66 2.77
C SER A 34 0.56 -19.87 2.14
N ARG A 35 -0.07 -21.02 2.42
CA ARG A 35 -1.42 -21.35 1.92
C ARG A 35 -2.45 -20.29 2.33
N ASP A 36 -2.41 -19.84 3.59
CA ASP A 36 -3.30 -18.80 4.11
C ASP A 36 -3.09 -17.45 3.41
N GLU A 37 -1.84 -17.09 3.12
CA GLU A 37 -1.53 -15.85 2.38
C GLU A 37 -2.02 -15.95 0.93
N ILE A 38 -1.84 -17.11 0.30
CA ILE A 38 -2.24 -17.33 -1.10
C ILE A 38 -3.76 -17.29 -1.23
N GLU A 39 -4.51 -17.90 -0.30
CA GLU A 39 -5.98 -17.83 -0.30
C GLU A 39 -6.50 -16.39 -0.15
N GLN A 40 -5.83 -15.59 0.70
CA GLN A 40 -6.16 -14.17 0.83
C GLN A 40 -5.75 -13.38 -0.42
N LEU A 41 -4.62 -13.68 -1.04
CA LEU A 41 -4.17 -13.04 -2.28
C LEU A 41 -5.13 -13.32 -3.44
N LEU A 42 -5.68 -14.54 -3.54
CA LEU A 42 -6.73 -14.85 -4.52
C LEU A 42 -7.94 -13.94 -4.33
N SER A 43 -8.37 -13.72 -3.07
CA SER A 43 -9.49 -12.83 -2.76
C SER A 43 -9.18 -11.37 -3.05
N LEU A 44 -7.95 -10.91 -2.77
CA LEU A 44 -7.50 -9.54 -3.02
C LEU A 44 -7.33 -9.25 -4.51
N GLU A 45 -6.82 -10.22 -5.28
CA GLU A 45 -6.66 -10.12 -6.74
C GLU A 45 -8.02 -10.10 -7.43
N ALA A 46 -8.94 -11.00 -7.04
CA ALA A 46 -10.32 -11.00 -7.53
C ALA A 46 -11.08 -9.69 -7.22
N ALA A 47 -10.71 -9.01 -6.12
CA ALA A 47 -11.24 -7.70 -5.76
C ALA A 47 -10.51 -6.53 -6.45
N GLY A 48 -9.51 -6.79 -7.30
CA GLY A 48 -8.73 -5.80 -8.03
C GLY A 48 -7.80 -4.96 -7.14
N LEU A 49 -7.48 -5.41 -5.93
CA LEU A 49 -6.66 -4.65 -4.96
C LEU A 49 -5.16 -4.88 -5.12
N VAL A 50 -4.78 -6.00 -5.75
CA VAL A 50 -3.41 -6.35 -6.11
C VAL A 50 -3.38 -6.92 -7.51
N ARG A 51 -2.22 -6.89 -8.17
CA ARG A 51 -1.93 -7.79 -9.28
C ARG A 51 -0.92 -8.81 -8.80
N ALA A 52 -1.30 -10.07 -8.95
CA ALA A 52 -0.46 -11.20 -8.59
C ALA A 52 -0.49 -12.24 -9.71
N THR A 53 0.55 -13.05 -9.75
CA THR A 53 0.59 -14.27 -10.57
C THR A 53 0.62 -15.46 -9.63
N PHE A 54 -0.07 -16.53 -10.01
CA PHE A 54 -0.20 -17.74 -9.19
C PHE A 54 0.36 -18.91 -9.98
N ASP A 55 1.19 -19.72 -9.33
CA ASP A 55 1.65 -20.97 -9.92
C ASP A 55 0.45 -21.93 -10.13
N ARG A 56 0.64 -22.92 -11.01
CA ARG A 56 -0.38 -23.93 -11.28
C ARG A 56 -0.74 -24.68 -9.98
N PRO A 57 -2.03 -24.92 -9.69
CA PRO A 57 -2.43 -25.76 -8.56
C PRO A 57 -1.83 -27.16 -8.66
N LEU A 58 -1.26 -27.62 -7.55
CA LEU A 58 -0.71 -28.96 -7.37
C LEU A 58 -1.67 -29.80 -6.52
N ARG A 59 -1.62 -31.11 -6.71
CA ARG A 59 -2.42 -32.07 -5.95
C ARG A 59 -1.56 -32.72 -4.87
N GLU A 60 -2.00 -32.66 -3.63
CA GLU A 60 -1.39 -33.36 -2.52
C GLU A 60 -1.69 -34.86 -2.55
N ARG A 61 -0.94 -35.65 -1.79
CA ARG A 61 -1.19 -37.10 -1.61
C ARG A 61 -2.55 -37.39 -0.96
N THR A 62 -3.06 -36.44 -0.17
CA THR A 62 -4.41 -36.45 0.42
C THR A 62 -5.51 -36.32 -0.64
N GLY A 63 -5.17 -35.85 -1.84
CA GLY A 63 -6.10 -35.56 -2.91
C GLY A 63 -6.53 -34.10 -2.99
N GLU A 64 -6.19 -33.26 -2.01
CA GLU A 64 -6.47 -31.83 -2.01
C GLU A 64 -5.63 -31.07 -3.05
N PHE A 65 -6.14 -29.93 -3.52
CA PHE A 65 -5.39 -29.01 -4.37
C PHE A 65 -4.91 -27.80 -3.58
N TYR A 66 -3.68 -27.37 -3.85
CA TYR A 66 -3.13 -26.13 -3.31
C TYR A 66 -2.28 -25.42 -4.37
N ILE A 67 -2.14 -24.11 -4.24
CA ILE A 67 -1.23 -23.31 -5.05
C ILE A 67 0.08 -23.19 -4.26
N PRO A 68 1.24 -23.58 -4.83
CA PRO A 68 2.49 -23.62 -4.08
C PRO A 68 3.10 -22.23 -3.85
N ARG A 69 2.80 -21.27 -4.74
CA ARG A 69 3.41 -19.95 -4.73
C ARG A 69 2.56 -18.93 -5.46
N ALA A 70 2.60 -17.70 -4.97
CA ALA A 70 2.13 -16.52 -5.66
C ALA A 70 3.24 -15.44 -5.69
N ILE A 71 3.29 -14.66 -6.76
CA ILE A 71 4.17 -13.48 -6.89
C ILE A 71 3.29 -12.25 -7.02
N VAL A 72 3.35 -11.37 -6.02
CA VAL A 72 2.68 -10.07 -6.02
C VAL A 72 3.54 -9.08 -6.79
N LEU A 73 2.99 -8.51 -7.85
CA LEU A 73 3.68 -7.59 -8.75
C LEU A 73 3.44 -6.13 -8.34
N GLU A 74 2.20 -5.79 -7.99
CA GLU A 74 1.83 -4.45 -7.53
C GLU A 74 0.62 -4.47 -6.59
N VAL A 75 0.56 -3.46 -5.72
CA VAL A 75 -0.68 -3.05 -5.04
C VAL A 75 -1.32 -1.97 -5.91
N THR A 76 -2.57 -2.18 -6.34
CA THR A 76 -3.25 -1.29 -7.29
C THR A 76 -3.66 0.04 -6.63
N ALA A 77 -4.09 1.01 -7.44
CA ALA A 77 -4.63 2.27 -6.93
C ALA A 77 -5.89 2.05 -6.07
N GLU A 78 -6.71 1.06 -6.44
CA GLU A 78 -7.88 0.60 -5.71
C GLU A 78 -7.47 -0.01 -4.37
N GLY A 79 -6.42 -0.83 -4.35
CA GLY A 79 -5.81 -1.39 -3.14
C GLY A 79 -5.35 -0.31 -2.17
N LEU A 80 -4.61 0.69 -2.65
CA LEU A 80 -4.16 1.83 -1.84
C LEU A 80 -5.33 2.66 -1.30
N SER A 81 -6.35 2.87 -2.12
CA SER A 81 -7.57 3.58 -1.72
C SER A 81 -8.35 2.80 -0.66
N ALA A 82 -8.41 1.46 -0.77
CA ALA A 82 -9.01 0.59 0.23
C ALA A 82 -8.24 0.63 1.55
N LEU A 83 -6.90 0.54 1.51
CA LEU A 83 -6.05 0.70 2.70
C LEU A 83 -6.28 2.04 3.40
N THR A 84 -6.29 3.13 2.63
CA THR A 84 -6.52 4.49 3.17
C THR A 84 -7.89 4.60 3.83
N ARG A 85 -8.94 4.02 3.22
CA ARG A 85 -10.28 3.99 3.82
C ARG A 85 -10.32 3.15 5.09
N ALA A 86 -9.72 1.96 5.07
CA ALA A 86 -9.70 1.07 6.23
C ALA A 86 -8.95 1.72 7.42
N GLN A 87 -7.84 2.39 7.17
CA GLN A 87 -7.08 3.12 8.20
C GLN A 87 -7.90 4.26 8.83
N ARG A 88 -8.70 4.98 8.04
CA ARG A 88 -9.58 6.04 8.57
C ARG A 88 -10.72 5.48 9.43
N GLN A 89 -11.26 4.33 9.05
CA GLN A 89 -12.35 3.68 9.80
C GLN A 89 -11.85 3.03 11.10
N GLN A 90 -10.61 2.54 11.10
CA GLN A 90 -10.01 1.81 12.23
C GLN A 90 -8.55 2.21 12.45
N PRO A 91 -8.32 3.42 13.00
CA PRO A 91 -6.97 3.90 13.30
C PRO A 91 -6.29 2.95 14.31
N GLY A 92 -5.03 2.58 14.03
CA GLY A 92 -4.20 1.72 14.88
C GLY A 92 -4.31 0.21 14.63
N ILE A 93 -5.33 -0.28 13.93
CA ILE A 93 -5.49 -1.75 13.70
C ILE A 93 -4.57 -2.29 12.60
N LEU A 94 -4.29 -1.49 11.58
CA LEU A 94 -3.46 -1.87 10.44
C LEU A 94 -1.96 -1.51 10.62
N GLY A 95 -1.57 -1.04 11.82
CA GLY A 95 -0.26 -0.43 12.07
C GLY A 95 -0.16 1.00 11.50
N GLU A 96 0.86 1.76 11.90
CA GLU A 96 1.17 3.01 11.23
C GLU A 96 1.65 2.69 9.81
N MET A 97 0.85 3.05 8.81
CA MET A 97 1.31 2.98 7.42
C MET A 97 2.49 3.95 7.29
N PRO A 98 3.71 3.49 6.94
CA PRO A 98 4.79 4.42 6.70
C PRO A 98 4.29 5.33 5.59
N SER A 99 4.25 6.62 5.90
CA SER A 99 4.01 7.64 4.89
C SER A 99 5.16 7.54 3.89
N ARG A 100 5.04 6.65 2.89
CA ARG A 100 5.61 6.90 1.57
C ARG A 100 4.80 8.06 0.98
N ARG A 101 4.90 9.22 1.63
CA ARG A 101 4.71 10.48 0.94
C ARG A 101 5.70 10.39 -0.22
N PRO A 102 5.27 10.48 -1.48
CA PRO A 102 6.22 10.84 -2.51
C PRO A 102 6.92 12.07 -1.97
N ALA A 103 8.26 12.09 -1.99
CA ALA A 103 9.04 13.20 -1.49
C ALA A 103 8.43 14.48 -2.08
N ARG A 104 7.61 15.16 -1.26
CA ARG A 104 6.96 16.38 -1.69
C ARG A 104 8.15 17.30 -1.75
N SER A 105 8.60 17.59 -2.97
CA SER A 105 9.50 18.69 -3.27
C SER A 105 8.77 19.96 -2.85
N SER A 106 8.67 20.17 -1.55
CA SER A 106 8.39 21.44 -0.92
C SER A 106 9.76 21.98 -0.55
N ARG A 107 10.53 22.41 -1.55
CA ARG A 107 11.40 23.57 -1.36
C ARG A 107 10.46 24.72 -1.02
N GLY A 108 10.23 24.91 0.28
CA GLY A 108 9.82 26.20 0.82
C GLY A 108 10.92 27.23 0.54
N ARG A 109 10.74 28.52 0.75
CA ARG A 109 9.68 29.32 1.36
C ARG A 109 9.86 30.74 0.77
N LYS A 110 8.72 31.35 0.41
CA LYS A 110 8.29 32.70 0.78
C LYS A 110 9.35 33.78 1.16
N ALA A 111 9.37 34.83 0.33
CA ALA A 111 9.19 36.28 0.62
C ALA A 111 10.20 37.07 1.49
N GLY A 112 10.65 38.21 0.92
CA GLY A 112 11.29 39.36 1.56
C GLY A 112 12.11 40.15 0.53
N ALA A 113 11.52 41.09 -0.22
CA ALA A 113 11.42 42.51 0.11
C ALA A 113 12.77 43.27 0.03
N GLY A 114 12.89 44.16 -0.96
CA GLY A 114 13.68 45.39 -0.87
C GLY A 114 15.11 45.37 -1.44
N ALA A 115 15.25 45.72 -2.72
CA ALA A 115 16.38 46.51 -3.23
C ALA A 115 16.01 47.11 -4.61
N GLU A 116 15.56 48.36 -4.61
CA GLU A 116 15.63 49.28 -5.76
C GLU A 116 17.11 49.56 -6.14
N PRO A 117 17.39 50.38 -7.17
CA PRO A 117 17.16 50.20 -8.60
C PRO A 117 18.52 50.09 -9.33
N ILE A 118 18.51 49.85 -10.63
CA ILE A 118 19.73 49.78 -11.47
C ILE A 118 20.30 51.19 -11.68
N PRO A 119 21.58 51.47 -11.36
CA PRO A 119 22.28 52.63 -11.90
C PRO A 119 23.47 52.15 -12.75
N GLY A 120 23.32 52.24 -14.06
CA GLY A 120 24.40 51.90 -14.98
C GLY A 120 24.15 52.45 -16.36
N HIS A 121 24.32 53.77 -16.54
CA HIS A 121 24.82 54.34 -17.79
C HIS A 121 25.24 55.82 -17.60
N SER A 122 26.53 56.02 -17.39
CA SER A 122 27.33 57.18 -17.83
C SER A 122 28.76 56.65 -17.85
N VAL A 123 29.50 56.73 -18.96
CA VAL A 123 30.31 57.84 -19.47
C VAL A 123 30.90 57.27 -20.81
N VAL A 124 31.18 57.94 -21.93
CA VAL A 124 31.64 59.30 -22.28
C VAL A 124 31.24 59.59 -23.74
N LYS A 125 31.12 60.88 -24.08
CA LYS A 125 31.29 61.43 -25.43
C LYS A 125 32.72 61.28 -25.94
#